data_AF-A0A6B3EMJ5-F1
#
_entry.id   AF-A0A6B3EMJ5-F1
#
_cell.length_a   1.000
_cell.length_b   1.000
_cell.length_c   1.000
_cell.angle_alpha   90.00
_cell.angle_beta   90.00
_cell.angle_gamma   90.00
#
_symmetry.space_group_name_H-M   'P 1'
#
loop_
_entity.id
_entity.type
_entity.pdbx_description
1 polymer ?
#
loop_
_entity_poly.entity_id
_entity_poly.type
_entity_poly.pdbx_seq_one_letter_code
_entity_poly.pdbx_strand_id
1 'polypeptide(L)'
;AKAAEEFLTSVLDEERCWETGRPPGEAALRQFGQLASGACDPIDDVRGSAAYRRHAVGVMARRTFTWAWQALATEQRGNGAS
;
A
#
# COMPACT_ATOMS: atom_id res chain seq x y z
N ALA A 1 -4.40 6.54 9.63
CA ALA A 1 -3.57 5.72 8.75
C ALA A 1 -2.28 5.18 9.42
N LYS A 2 -1.80 5.80 10.50
CA LYS A 2 -0.58 5.42 11.25
C LYS A 2 -0.31 3.91 11.38
N ALA A 3 -1.29 3.11 11.81
CA ALA A 3 -1.11 1.65 11.93
C ALA A 3 -0.80 0.94 10.60
N ALA A 4 -1.37 1.42 9.48
CA ALA A 4 -1.08 0.88 8.15
C ALA A 4 0.34 1.26 7.68
N GLU A 5 0.77 2.49 7.97
CA GLU A 5 2.11 2.97 7.67
C GLU A 5 3.17 2.21 8.47
N GLU A 6 3.00 2.10 9.79
CA GLU A 6 3.90 1.36 10.68
C GLU A 6 4.00 -0.12 10.25
N PHE A 7 2.87 -0.75 9.95
CA PHE A 7 2.85 -2.12 9.45
C PHE A 7 3.65 -2.26 8.14
N LEU A 8 3.39 -1.39 7.16
CA LEU A 8 4.05 -1.47 5.87
C LEU A 8 5.56 -1.20 5.99
N THR A 9 5.96 -0.24 6.82
CA THR A 9 7.37 0.04 7.11
C THR A 9 8.07 -1.17 7.73
N SER A 10 7.45 -1.85 8.70
CA SER A 10 8.00 -3.06 9.32
C SER A 10 8.21 -4.16 8.28
N VAL A 11 7.20 -4.42 7.45
CA VAL A 11 7.29 -5.44 6.39
C VAL A 11 8.41 -5.14 5.39
N LEU A 12 8.55 -3.88 4.97
CA LEU A 12 9.59 -3.48 4.02
C LEU A 12 11.00 -3.71 4.57
N ASP A 13 11.20 -3.51 5.87
CA ASP A 13 12.47 -3.75 6.56
C ASP A 13 12.71 -5.25 6.76
N GLU A 14 11.73 -5.98 7.30
CA GLU A 14 11.80 -7.43 7.56
C GLU A 14 12.05 -8.25 6.28
N GLU A 15 11.35 -7.92 5.20
CA GLU A 15 11.52 -8.57 3.89
C GLU A 15 12.72 -8.03 3.10
N ARG A 16 13.43 -7.02 3.63
CA ARG A 16 14.60 -6.38 2.99
C ARG A 16 14.27 -5.92 1.57
N CYS A 17 13.10 -5.32 1.41
CA CYS A 17 12.55 -4.96 0.11
C CYS A 17 13.44 -3.91 -0.59
N TRP A 18 14.04 -3.02 0.18
CA TRP A 18 14.92 -1.98 -0.34
C TRP A 18 16.23 -2.55 -0.90
N GLU A 19 16.83 -3.53 -0.24
CA GLU A 19 18.07 -4.17 -0.69
C GLU A 19 17.85 -5.15 -1.84
N THR A 20 16.75 -5.90 -1.78
CA THR A 20 16.45 -6.93 -2.78
C THR A 20 15.76 -6.35 -4.02
N GLY A 21 15.17 -5.15 -3.93
CA GLY A 21 14.29 -4.55 -4.93
C GLY A 21 12.96 -5.29 -5.11
N ARG A 22 12.71 -6.34 -4.32
CA ARG A 22 11.48 -7.15 -4.42
C ARG A 22 10.37 -6.51 -3.59
N PRO A 23 9.14 -6.40 -4.12
CA PRO A 23 8.03 -5.88 -3.34
C PRO A 23 7.64 -6.87 -2.23
N PRO A 24 6.97 -6.38 -1.17
CA PRO A 24 6.31 -7.22 -0.19
C PRO A 24 5.39 -8.28 -0.80
N GLY A 25 5.24 -9.39 -0.08
CA GLY A 25 4.31 -10.45 -0.45
C GLY A 25 2.85 -10.00 -0.54
N GLU A 26 2.03 -10.72 -1.33
CA GLU A 26 0.63 -10.36 -1.55
C GLU A 26 -0.20 -10.33 -0.24
N ALA A 27 0.11 -11.24 0.69
CA ALA A 27 -0.54 -11.29 2.00
C ALA A 27 -0.31 -10.01 2.81
N ALA A 28 0.92 -9.48 2.82
CA ALA A 28 1.23 -8.23 3.47
C ALA A 28 0.47 -7.06 2.83
N LEU A 29 0.41 -7.01 1.49
CA LEU A 29 -0.37 -5.97 0.80
C LEU A 29 -1.87 -6.05 1.15
N ARG A 30 -2.45 -7.24 1.29
CA ARG A 30 -3.84 -7.39 1.73
C ARG A 30 -4.04 -6.82 3.14
N GLN A 31 -3.15 -7.14 4.07
CA GLN A 31 -3.21 -6.66 5.45
C GLN A 31 -3.03 -5.13 5.53
N PHE A 32 -2.10 -4.57 4.77
CA PHE A 32 -1.93 -3.12 4.62
C PHE A 32 -3.23 -2.45 4.15
N GLY A 33 -3.89 -3.01 3.13
CA GLY A 33 -5.17 -2.50 2.65
C GLY A 33 -6.29 -2.57 3.70
N GLN A 34 -6.33 -3.62 4.52
CA GLN A 34 -7.29 -3.75 5.62
C GLN A 34 -7.07 -2.68 6.70
N LEU A 35 -5.83 -2.46 7.11
CA LEU A 35 -5.47 -1.42 8.07
C LEU A 35 -5.80 -0.02 7.54
N ALA A 36 -5.53 0.23 6.25
CA ALA A 36 -5.89 1.49 5.59
C ALA A 36 -7.42 1.69 5.56
N SER A 37 -8.18 0.63 5.28
CA SER A 37 -9.65 0.66 5.27
C SER A 37 -10.22 0.95 6.66
N GLY A 38 -9.67 0.31 7.69
CA GLY A 38 -10.11 0.46 9.09
C GLY A 38 -9.76 1.82 9.68
N ALA A 39 -8.69 2.46 9.19
CA ALA A 39 -8.33 3.82 9.58
C ALA A 39 -9.19 4.91 8.92
N CYS A 40 -10.04 4.54 7.97
CA CYS A 40 -10.97 5.47 7.34
C CYS A 40 -12.25 5.54 8.17
N ASP A 41 -12.54 6.74 8.70
CA ASP A 41 -13.79 7.06 9.39
C ASP A 41 -14.68 7.96 8.51
N PRO A 42 -15.36 7.40 7.49
CA PRO A 42 -16.21 8.20 6.62
C PRO A 42 -17.57 8.49 7.27
N ILE A 43 -17.91 9.77 7.39
CA ILE A 43 -19.30 10.24 7.54
C ILE A 43 -20.18 9.72 6.41
N ASP A 44 -21.39 9.25 6.71
CA ASP A 44 -22.38 8.82 5.72
C ASP A 44 -22.91 10.02 4.93
N ASP A 45 -22.67 10.04 3.61
CA ASP A 45 -23.27 11.00 2.68
C ASP A 45 -24.08 10.22 1.65
N VAL A 46 -25.19 10.80 1.16
CA VAL A 46 -26.20 10.20 0.26
C VAL A 46 -25.62 9.66 -1.06
N ARG A 47 -24.34 9.90 -1.32
CA ARG A 47 -23.58 9.48 -2.51
C ARG A 47 -22.88 8.12 -2.36
N GLY A 48 -23.00 7.44 -1.20
CA GLY A 48 -22.53 6.06 -1.02
C GLY A 48 -22.41 5.68 0.46
N SER A 49 -22.53 4.38 0.79
CA SER A 49 -22.41 3.92 2.18
C SER A 49 -20.98 4.05 2.71
N ALA A 50 -20.81 4.34 4.00
CA ALA A 50 -19.52 4.28 4.69
C ALA A 50 -18.75 2.96 4.42
N ALA A 51 -19.47 1.86 4.27
CA ALA A 51 -18.90 0.56 3.91
C ALA A 51 -18.22 0.56 2.53
N TYR A 52 -18.85 1.16 1.51
CA TYR A 52 -18.25 1.27 0.18
C TYR A 52 -16.97 2.11 0.19
N ARG A 53 -16.98 3.25 0.90
CA ARG A 53 -15.79 4.11 1.03
C ARG A 53 -14.63 3.40 1.73
N ARG A 54 -14.89 2.71 2.85
CA ARG A 54 -13.86 1.91 3.54
C ARG A 54 -13.26 0.85 2.62
N HIS A 55 -14.10 0.13 1.87
CA HIS A 55 -13.62 -0.87 0.93
C HIS A 55 -12.76 -0.27 -0.18
N ALA A 56 -13.21 0.84 -0.78
CA ALA A 56 -12.47 1.53 -1.83
C ALA A 56 -11.08 2.00 -1.36
N VAL A 57 -10.96 2.46 -0.11
CA VAL A 57 -9.66 2.85 0.48
C VAL A 57 -8.68 1.70 0.53
N GLY A 58 -9.10 0.50 0.96
CA GLY A 58 -8.22 -0.67 0.97
C GLY A 58 -7.76 -1.11 -0.41
N VAL A 59 -8.65 -1.02 -1.40
CA VAL A 59 -8.31 -1.32 -2.80
C VAL A 59 -7.32 -0.31 -3.35
N MET A 60 -7.57 0.98 -3.13
CA MET A 60 -6.71 2.08 -3.59
C MET A 60 -5.33 1.99 -2.94
N ALA A 61 -5.25 1.79 -1.62
CA ALA A 61 -3.97 1.68 -0.90
C ALA A 61 -3.07 0.60 -1.51
N ARG A 62 -3.62 -0.59 -1.78
CA ARG A 62 -2.88 -1.70 -2.40
C ARG A 62 -2.38 -1.35 -3.80
N ARG A 63 -3.26 -0.81 -4.65
CA ARG A 63 -2.92 -0.47 -6.03
C ARG A 63 -1.87 0.62 -6.09
N THR A 64 -2.04 1.69 -5.31
CA THR A 64 -1.09 2.81 -5.25
C THR A 64 0.28 2.35 -4.80
N PHE A 65 0.35 1.49 -3.78
CA PHE A 65 1.63 0.91 -3.36
C PHE A 65 2.28 0.09 -4.49
N THR A 66 1.53 -0.81 -5.14
CA THR A 66 2.06 -1.61 -6.26
C THR A 66 2.62 -0.73 -7.37
N TRP A 67 1.92 0.35 -7.74
CA TRP A 67 2.40 1.29 -8.76
C TRP A 67 3.65 2.04 -8.33
N ALA A 68 3.68 2.53 -7.08
CA ALA A 68 4.86 3.21 -6.55
C ALA A 68 6.10 2.32 -6.59
N TRP A 69 5.95 1.04 -6.22
CA TRP A 69 7.05 0.08 -6.27
C TRP A 69 7.54 -0.19 -7.71
N GLN A 70 6.61 -0.31 -8.66
CA GLN A 70 6.95 -0.50 -10.07
C GLN A 70 7.67 0.70 -10.67
N ALA A 71 7.26 1.92 -10.29
CA ALA A 71 7.93 3.15 -10.70
C ALA A 71 9.37 3.19 -10.19
N LEU A 72 9.58 2.95 -8.89
CA LEU A 72 10.91 2.89 -8.28
C LEU A 72 11.82 1.84 -8.96
N ALA A 73 11.30 0.63 -9.20
CA ALA A 73 12.05 -0.42 -9.88
C ALA A 73 12.40 -0.07 -11.34
N THR A 74 11.60 0.77 -11.99
CA THR A 74 11.86 1.26 -13.34
C THR A 74 12.96 2.33 -13.34
N GLU A 75 12.92 3.26 -12.39
CA GLU A 75 13.95 4.28 -12.20
C GLU A 75 15.32 3.66 -11.89
N GLN A 76 15.38 2.67 -10.98
CA GLN A 76 16.62 1.99 -10.62
C GLN A 76 17.28 1.29 -11.81
N ARG A 77 16.48 0.70 -12.72
CA ARG A 77 16.98 0.09 -13.97
C ARG A 77 17.53 1.12 -14.95
N GLY A 78 16.92 2.30 -15.01
CA GLY A 78 17.42 3.42 -15.83
C GLY A 78 18.74 3.98 -15.32
N ASN A 79 18.87 4.14 -14.00
CA ASN A 79 20.10 4.65 -13.37
C ASN A 79 21.29 3.67 -13.43
N GLY A 80 21.04 2.36 -13.46
CA GLY A 80 22.10 1.36 -13.59
C GLY A 80 22.60 1.13 -15.03
N ALA A 81 21.94 1.74 -16.03
CA ALA A 81 22.27 1.60 -17.45
C ALA A 81 22.95 2.85 -18.06
N SER A 82 23.21 3.88 -17.24
CA SER A 82 24.00 5.08 -17.59
C SER A 82 25.39 5.01 -16.97
#